data_AF-A0A838I4A5-F1
#
_entry.id   AF-A0A838I4A5-F1
#
_cell.length_a   1.000
_cell.length_b   1.000
_cell.length_c   1.000
_cell.angle_alpha   90.00
_cell.angle_beta   90.00
_cell.angle_gamma   90.00
#
_symmetry.space_group_name_H-M   'P 1'
#
loop_
_entity.id
_entity.type
_entity.pdbx_description
1 polymer ?
#
loop_
_entity_poly.entity_id
_entity_poly.type
_entity_poly.pdbx_seq_one_letter_code
_entity_poly.pdbx_strand_id
1 'polypeptide(L)'
;MLLPAHAVGACRDREIGVEDSGTYGWRTVRDRYAWKYDTREKMGVLSFSDVKITALSADAALVVGRWRLERKTDKPHGRFSLIFRRTAAGWRIVHDHTSAAEP
;
A
#
# COMPACT_ATOMS: atom_id res chain seq x y z
N MET A 1 -4.06 -5.62 -3.95
CA MET A 1 -2.81 -6.19 -3.44
C MET A 1 -2.15 -5.09 -2.62
N LEU A 2 -2.27 -5.12 -1.29
CA LEU A 2 -1.55 -4.16 -0.46
C LEU A 2 -0.07 -4.43 -0.66
N LEU A 3 0.66 -3.44 -1.20
CA LEU A 3 2.11 -3.51 -1.29
C LEU A 3 2.66 -3.30 0.14
N PRO A 4 3.50 -4.22 0.66
CA PRO A 4 4.16 -4.05 1.95
C PRO A 4 4.96 -2.76 2.02
N ALA A 5 5.03 -2.20 3.23
CA ALA A 5 5.57 -0.88 3.56
C ALA A 5 7.01 -0.58 3.09
N HIS A 6 7.78 -1.55 2.60
CA HIS A 6 9.06 -1.27 1.90
C HIS A 6 8.91 -0.79 0.45
N ALA A 7 7.73 -0.91 -0.16
CA ALA A 7 7.44 -0.28 -1.45
C ALA A 7 7.23 1.24 -1.34
N VAL A 8 7.06 1.75 -0.12
CA VAL A 8 6.73 3.14 0.18
C VAL A 8 7.88 4.08 -0.16
N GLY A 9 9.13 3.64 -0.01
CA GLY A 9 10.30 4.42 -0.47
C GLY A 9 10.47 4.48 -1.99
N ALA A 10 9.75 3.64 -2.75
CA ALA A 10 9.76 3.64 -4.21
C ALA A 10 8.56 4.39 -4.84
N CYS A 11 7.59 4.79 -4.01
CA CYS A 11 6.45 5.62 -4.39
C CYS A 11 6.66 7.06 -3.90
N ARG A 12 7.83 7.66 -4.18
CA ARG A 12 7.91 9.11 -4.32
C ARG A 12 7.28 9.42 -5.68
N ASP A 13 6.14 10.08 -5.65
CA ASP A 13 5.37 10.55 -6.81
C ASP A 13 4.90 9.47 -7.78
N ARG A 14 3.76 8.85 -7.46
CA ARG A 14 2.88 8.37 -8.53
C ARG A 14 1.43 8.34 -8.10
N GLU A 15 0.70 9.31 -8.63
CA GLU A 15 -0.73 9.25 -8.87
C GLU A 15 -1.05 7.85 -9.45
N ILE A 16 -1.75 7.00 -8.69
CA ILE A 16 -2.37 5.80 -9.25
C ILE A 16 -3.63 6.29 -9.97
N GLY A 17 -3.41 7.01 -11.07
CA GLY A 17 -4.43 7.24 -12.08
C GLY A 17 -4.74 5.88 -12.69
N VAL A 18 -5.94 5.37 -12.42
CA VAL A 18 -6.54 4.36 -13.29
C VAL A 18 -6.98 5.12 -14.54
N GLU A 19 -6.02 5.47 -15.40
CA GLU A 19 -6.28 5.95 -16.75
C GLU A 19 -5.87 4.88 -17.76
N ASP A 20 -6.64 4.90 -18.84
CA ASP A 20 -6.92 3.85 -19.80
C ASP A 20 -5.67 3.14 -20.39
N SER A 21 -5.81 1.84 -20.71
CA SER A 21 -4.79 0.87 -21.20
C SER A 21 -3.96 0.09 -20.16
N GLY A 22 -4.31 0.21 -18.87
CA GLY A 22 -3.62 -0.32 -17.69
C GLY A 22 -3.56 -1.85 -17.48
N THR A 23 -3.20 -2.64 -18.50
CA THR A 23 -2.85 -4.06 -18.27
C THR A 23 -1.35 -4.26 -18.05
N TYR A 24 -0.50 -3.38 -18.59
CA TYR A 24 0.96 -3.55 -18.57
C TYR A 24 1.67 -2.84 -17.41
N GLY A 25 1.18 -1.67 -16.99
CA GLY A 25 1.84 -0.85 -15.95
C GLY A 25 1.88 -1.51 -14.57
N TRP A 26 0.71 -1.92 -14.04
CA TRP A 26 0.65 -2.54 -12.71
C TRP A 26 1.20 -3.97 -12.69
N ARG A 27 1.10 -4.73 -13.80
CA ARG A 27 1.69 -6.07 -13.91
C ARG A 27 3.20 -6.00 -13.79
N THR A 28 3.84 -5.07 -14.50
CA THR A 28 5.29 -4.85 -14.39
C THR A 28 5.71 -4.51 -12.96
N VAL A 29 4.94 -3.66 -12.27
CA VAL A 29 5.21 -3.32 -10.86
C VAL A 29 5.04 -4.54 -9.95
N ARG A 30 3.97 -5.31 -10.14
CA ARG A 30 3.71 -6.54 -9.39
C ARG A 30 4.79 -7.57 -9.61
N ASP A 31 5.17 -7.81 -10.86
CA ASP A 31 6.12 -8.86 -11.23
C ASP A 31 7.52 -8.50 -10.73
N ARG A 32 7.92 -7.22 -10.83
CA ARG A 32 9.15 -6.71 -10.20
C ARG A 32 9.12 -6.85 -8.68
N TYR A 33 7.97 -6.60 -8.06
CA TYR A 33 7.78 -6.76 -6.62
C TYR A 33 7.93 -8.24 -6.20
N ALA A 34 7.25 -9.14 -6.90
CA ALA A 34 7.32 -10.58 -6.66
C ALA A 34 8.73 -11.13 -6.84
N TRP A 35 9.46 -10.68 -7.86
CA TRP A 35 10.85 -11.05 -8.07
C TRP A 35 11.79 -10.53 -6.96
N LYS A 36 11.60 -9.29 -6.52
CA LYS A 36 12.44 -8.68 -5.47
C LYS A 36 12.21 -9.30 -4.08
N TYR A 37 11.00 -9.80 -3.83
CA TYR A 37 10.58 -10.39 -2.55
C TYR A 37 10.12 -11.84 -2.75
N ASP A 38 10.98 -12.63 -3.39
CA ASP A 38 10.77 -14.04 -3.78
C ASP A 38 10.66 -15.04 -2.61
N THR A 39 11.00 -14.63 -1.40
CA THR A 39 11.14 -15.49 -0.22
C THR A 39 10.44 -14.88 0.98
N ARG A 40 9.82 -15.73 1.80
CA ARG A 40 9.05 -15.30 2.98
C ARG A 40 9.95 -14.63 4.02
N GLU A 41 11.20 -15.06 4.08
CA GLU A 41 12.28 -14.51 4.92
C GLU A 41 12.61 -13.07 4.54
N LYS A 42 12.57 -12.72 3.25
CA LYS A 42 12.80 -11.34 2.77
C LYS A 42 11.60 -10.42 2.96
N MET A 43 10.38 -10.97 3.02
CA MET A 43 9.14 -10.19 3.20
C MET A 43 8.90 -9.73 4.63
N GLY A 44 9.18 -10.58 5.63
CA GLY A 44 8.81 -10.31 7.02
C GLY A 44 7.31 -10.42 7.30
N VAL A 45 6.89 -9.98 8.50
CA VAL A 45 5.49 -10.00 8.95
C VAL A 45 4.97 -8.57 9.05
N LEU A 46 4.00 -8.22 8.19
CA LEU A 46 3.35 -6.91 8.19
C LEU A 46 2.10 -6.95 9.05
N SER A 47 2.00 -6.03 10.00
CA SER A 47 0.85 -5.83 10.87
C SER A 47 0.33 -4.40 10.76
N PHE A 48 -0.98 -4.25 10.90
CA PHE A 48 -1.67 -2.96 10.90
C PHE A 48 -2.39 -2.75 12.22
N SER A 49 -2.34 -1.54 12.74
CA SER A 49 -3.02 -1.16 13.98
C SER A 49 -3.64 0.24 13.84
N ASP A 50 -4.51 0.58 14.79
CA ASP A 50 -5.15 1.90 14.89
C ASP A 50 -5.87 2.32 13.61
N VAL A 51 -6.45 1.34 12.91
CA VAL A 51 -7.15 1.56 11.65
C VAL A 51 -8.43 2.36 11.93
N LYS A 52 -8.54 3.52 11.29
CA LYS A 52 -9.73 4.36 11.30
C LYS A 52 -10.23 4.53 9.88
N ILE A 53 -11.54 4.34 9.71
CA ILE A 53 -12.22 4.47 8.43
C ILE A 53 -13.20 5.63 8.55
N THR A 54 -13.09 6.60 7.64
CA THR A 54 -13.98 7.75 7.54
C THR A 54 -14.63 7.73 6.16
N ALA A 55 -15.96 7.63 6.10
CA ALA A 55 -16.68 7.82 4.85
C ALA A 55 -16.54 9.27 4.38
N LEU A 56 -16.16 9.48 3.11
CA LEU A 56 -16.06 10.80 2.48
C LEU A 56 -17.29 11.09 1.61
N SER A 57 -17.87 10.04 1.02
CA SER A 57 -19.11 10.06 0.22
C SER A 57 -19.71 8.65 0.19
N ALA A 58 -20.81 8.46 -0.56
CA ALA A 58 -21.40 7.14 -0.77
C ALA A 58 -20.46 6.14 -1.48
N ASP A 59 -19.47 6.65 -2.20
CA ASP A 59 -18.54 5.89 -3.03
C ASP A 59 -17.06 6.16 -2.71
N ALA A 60 -16.75 6.91 -1.64
CA ALA A 60 -15.38 7.19 -1.22
C ALA A 60 -15.17 7.07 0.29
N ALA A 61 -14.00 6.57 0.68
CA ALA A 61 -13.60 6.46 2.08
C ALA A 61 -12.11 6.75 2.26
N LEU A 62 -11.78 7.42 3.37
CA LEU A 62 -10.41 7.59 3.86
C LEU A 62 -10.13 6.50 4.89
N VAL A 63 -9.02 5.78 4.75
CA VAL A 63 -8.52 4.83 5.74
C VAL A 63 -7.16 5.28 6.20
N VAL A 64 -7.01 5.52 7.49
CA VAL A 64 -5.71 5.86 8.09
C VAL A 64 -5.35 4.82 9.14
N GLY A 65 -4.06 4.60 9.36
CA GLY A 65 -3.61 3.68 10.40
C GLY A 65 -2.10 3.68 10.58
N ARG A 66 -1.64 2.72 11.38
CA ARG A 66 -0.23 2.44 11.59
C ARG A 66 0.14 1.12 10.94
N TRP A 67 1.38 1.02 10.48
CA TRP A 67 1.96 -0.23 10.00
C TRP A 67 3.23 -0.54 10.80
N ARG A 68 3.50 -1.83 10.95
CA ARG A 68 4.75 -2.34 11.51
C ARG A 68 5.15 -3.58 10.74
N LEU A 69 6.40 -3.62 10.30
CA LEU A 69 6.98 -4.77 9.64
C LEU A 69 8.04 -5.41 10.52
N GLU A 70 7.90 -6.69 10.81
CA GLU A 70 8.89 -7.45 11.55
C GLU A 70 9.71 -8.31 10.59
N ARG A 71 11.00 -7.99 10.47
CA ARG A 71 11.97 -8.77 9.71
C ARG A 71 13.01 -9.35 10.67
N LYS A 72 13.85 -10.27 10.17
CA LYS A 72 14.93 -10.85 10.98
C LYS A 72 15.92 -9.80 11.48
N THR A 73 16.15 -8.75 10.70
CA THR A 73 17.22 -7.76 10.93
C THR A 73 16.72 -6.45 11.54
N ASP A 74 15.45 -6.09 11.34
CA ASP A 74 14.89 -4.83 11.82
C ASP A 74 13.37 -4.87 11.97
N LYS A 75 12.81 -3.77 12.51
CA LYS A 75 11.39 -3.62 12.82
C LYS A 75 10.85 -2.24 12.40
N PRO A 76 10.93 -1.87 11.11
CA PRO A 76 10.46 -0.57 10.67
C PRO A 76 8.94 -0.43 10.89
N HIS A 77 8.52 0.80 11.13
CA HIS A 77 7.13 1.13 11.44
C HIS A 77 6.79 2.53 10.94
N GLY A 78 5.51 2.86 10.93
CA GLY A 78 5.07 4.19 10.53
C GLY A 78 3.56 4.31 10.36
N ARG A 79 3.14 5.23 9.50
CA ARG A 79 1.73 5.56 9.28
C ARG A 79 1.38 5.45 7.81
N PHE A 80 0.11 5.17 7.55
CA PHE A 80 -0.43 5.16 6.19
C PHE A 80 -1.78 5.88 6.13
N SER A 81 -2.10 6.36 4.93
CA SER A 81 -3.35 6.98 4.54
C SER A 81 -3.74 6.47 3.15
N LEU A 82 -4.92 5.88 3.03
CA LEU A 82 -5.47 5.35 1.78
C LEU A 82 -6.78 6.07 1.45
N ILE A 83 -6.97 6.42 0.19
CA ILE A 83 -8.30 6.80 -0.33
C ILE A 83 -8.83 5.63 -1.14
N PHE A 84 -10.02 5.17 -0.76
CA PHE A 84 -10.76 4.17 -1.48
C PHE A 84 -11.86 4.82 -2.31
N ARG A 85 -12.07 4.31 -3.53
CA ARG A 85 -13.28 4.56 -4.33
C ARG A 85 -14.01 3.26 -4.64
N ARG A 86 -15.34 3.29 -4.58
CA ARG A 86 -16.22 2.20 -4.97
C ARG A 86 -16.47 2.27 -6.47
N THR A 87 -16.21 1.18 -7.15
CA THR A 87 -16.52 1.00 -8.58
C THR A 87 -17.55 -0.12 -8.73
N ALA A 88 -18.06 -0.33 -9.95
CA ALA A 88 -18.88 -1.50 -10.27
C ALA A 88 -18.18 -2.83 -9.94
N ALA A 89 -16.84 -2.87 -10.04
CA ALA A 89 -16.01 -4.03 -9.69
C ALA A 89 -15.60 -4.07 -8.19
N GLY A 90 -16.21 -3.22 -7.36
CA GLY A 90 -15.94 -3.11 -5.92
C GLY A 90 -14.98 -1.98 -5.56
N TRP A 91 -14.54 -1.96 -4.30
CA TRP A 91 -13.63 -0.94 -3.77
C TRP A 91 -12.22 -1.07 -4.35
N ARG A 92 -11.58 0.06 -4.64
CA ARG A 92 -10.19 0.16 -5.11
C ARG A 92 -9.48 1.28 -4.35
N ILE A 93 -8.19 1.08 -4.08
CA ILE A 93 -7.31 2.13 -3.57
C ILE A 93 -6.96 3.02 -4.75
N VAL A 94 -7.27 4.31 -4.65
CA VAL A 94 -6.95 5.32 -5.68
C VAL A 94 -5.85 6.29 -5.23
N HIS A 95 -5.53 6.28 -3.93
CA HIS A 95 -4.41 7.02 -3.38
C HIS A 95 -3.82 6.25 -2.20
N ASP A 96 -2.49 6.23 -2.11
CA ASP A 96 -1.72 5.67 -0.99
C ASP A 96 -0.61 6.68 -0.65
N HIS A 97 -0.64 7.14 0.60
CA HIS A 97 0.49 7.80 1.21
C HIS A 97 0.93 7.00 2.43
N THR A 98 2.21 6.67 2.49
CA THR A 98 2.78 5.98 3.64
C THR A 98 4.09 6.66 4.04
N SER A 99 4.33 6.74 5.35
CA SER A 99 5.54 7.30 5.94
C SER A 99 6.17 6.31 6.92
N ALA A 100 7.48 6.39 7.07
CA ALA A 100 8.24 5.69 8.11
C ALA A 100 8.47 6.64 9.30
N ALA A 101 8.36 6.09 10.51
CA ALA A 101 8.79 6.79 11.71
C ALA A 101 10.31 6.59 11.93
N GLU A 102 10.90 7.47 12.74
CA GLU A 102 12.30 7.29 13.16
C GLU A 102 12.46 5.99 13.97
N PRO A 103 13.65 5.35 13.94
CA PRO A 103 13.93 4.10 14.65
C PRO A 103 13.70 4.16 16.15
#